data_AF-A0A1R4KI27-F1
#
_entry.id   AF-A0A1R4KI27-F1
#
_cell.length_a   1.000
_cell.length_b   1.000
_cell.length_c   1.000
_cell.angle_alpha   90.00
_cell.angle_beta   90.00
_cell.angle_gamma   90.00
#
_symmetry.space_group_name_H-M   'P 1'
#
loop_
_entity.id
_entity.type
_entity.pdbx_description
1 polymer ?
#
loop_
_entity_poly.entity_id
_entity_poly.type
_entity_poly.pdbx_seq_one_letter_code
_entity_poly.pdbx_strand_id
1 'polypeptide(L)'
;MNALDPLLVDYAAERVATAREDIALAGRLLAAPEMDLAEARAMLLRLTVERTFLTAHLSTVADQIARMPASQQDDAIAQELRPLTMAVEGAALALARLRRAVTDIETRIGALR
;
A
#
# COMPACT_ATOMS: atom_id res chain seq x y z
N MET A 1 -18.19 17.47 19.32
CA MET A 1 -17.10 16.50 19.49
C MET A 1 -16.84 15.93 18.11
N ASN A 2 -15.73 16.29 17.45
CA ASN A 2 -15.43 15.81 16.10
C ASN A 2 -14.77 14.44 16.23
N ALA A 3 -15.57 13.38 16.23
CA ALA A 3 -15.07 12.02 16.09
C ALA A 3 -14.68 11.75 14.63
N LEU A 4 -13.82 10.76 14.40
CA LEU A 4 -13.55 10.25 13.06
C LEU A 4 -14.85 9.69 12.46
N ASP A 5 -14.98 9.81 11.14
CA ASP A 5 -16.08 9.18 10.41
C ASP A 5 -15.95 7.65 10.52
N PRO A 6 -16.91 6.92 11.12
CA PRO A 6 -16.82 5.48 11.29
C PRO A 6 -16.68 4.71 9.97
N LEU A 7 -17.33 5.19 8.90
CA LEU A 7 -17.22 4.54 7.58
C LEU A 7 -15.80 4.67 7.01
N LEU A 8 -15.15 5.79 7.31
CA LEU A 8 -13.78 6.07 6.88
C LEU A 8 -12.78 5.17 7.64
N VAL A 9 -13.05 4.87 8.92
CA VAL A 9 -12.26 3.96 9.75
C VAL A 9 -12.43 2.50 9.31
N ASP A 10 -13.68 2.04 9.16
CA ASP A 10 -13.95 0.66 8.71
C ASP A 10 -13.35 0.39 7.33
N TYR A 11 -13.52 1.35 6.42
CA TYR A 11 -12.93 1.25 5.09
C TYR A 11 -11.40 1.32 5.12
N ALA A 12 -10.80 2.15 6.00
CA ALA A 12 -9.34 2.14 6.18
C ALA A 12 -8.83 0.75 6.56
N ALA A 13 -9.48 0.10 7.53
CA ALA A 13 -9.10 -1.21 8.02
C ALA A 13 -9.16 -2.29 6.92
N GLU A 14 -10.24 -2.30 6.13
CA GLU A 14 -10.40 -3.21 4.99
C GLU A 14 -9.27 -3.02 3.95
N ARG A 15 -8.97 -1.77 3.63
CA ARG A 15 -7.97 -1.41 2.61
C ARG A 15 -6.55 -1.69 3.10
N VAL A 16 -6.27 -1.49 4.39
CA VAL A 16 -5.00 -1.92 5.01
C VAL A 16 -4.85 -3.44 4.97
N ALA A 17 -5.92 -4.21 5.23
CA ALA A 17 -5.87 -5.67 5.13
C ALA A 17 -5.58 -6.11 3.69
N THR A 18 -6.29 -5.53 2.71
CA THR A 18 -6.07 -5.78 1.27
C THR A 18 -4.62 -5.50 0.88
N ALA A 19 -4.07 -4.35 1.29
CA ALA A 19 -2.70 -3.99 0.98
C ALA A 19 -1.67 -4.97 1.57
N ARG A 20 -1.91 -5.49 2.78
CA ARG A 20 -1.04 -6.52 3.39
C ARG A 20 -1.04 -7.80 2.56
N GLU A 21 -2.19 -8.23 2.07
CA GLU A 21 -2.30 -9.39 1.19
C GLU A 21 -1.56 -9.18 -0.13
N ASP A 22 -1.70 -7.99 -0.73
CA ASP A 22 -1.04 -7.62 -1.99
C ASP A 22 0.48 -7.56 -1.85
N ILE A 23 0.97 -7.00 -0.75
CA ILE A 23 2.40 -7.00 -0.42
C ILE A 23 2.90 -8.44 -0.28
N ALA A 24 2.14 -9.32 0.40
CA ALA A 24 2.52 -10.72 0.55
C ALA A 24 2.52 -11.47 -0.79
N LEU A 25 1.53 -11.23 -1.65
CA LEU A 25 1.48 -11.76 -3.01
C LEU A 25 2.68 -11.31 -3.84
N ALA A 26 3.00 -10.02 -3.83
CA ALA A 26 4.18 -9.49 -4.51
C ALA A 26 5.48 -10.10 -3.98
N GLY A 27 5.58 -10.33 -2.67
CA GLY A 27 6.70 -11.05 -2.06
C GLY A 27 6.84 -12.49 -2.58
N ARG A 28 5.73 -13.21 -2.75
CA ARG A 28 5.73 -14.57 -3.33
C ARG A 28 6.17 -14.56 -4.79
N LEU A 29 5.69 -13.60 -5.59
CA LEU A 29 6.10 -13.46 -6.99
C LEU A 29 7.60 -13.18 -7.12
N LEU A 30 8.14 -12.31 -6.27
CA LEU A 30 9.57 -12.01 -6.24
C LEU A 30 10.44 -13.20 -5.83
N ALA A 31 9.89 -14.12 -5.02
CA ALA A 31 10.58 -15.32 -4.57
C ALA A 31 10.41 -16.52 -5.54
N ALA A 32 9.55 -16.40 -6.55
CA ALA A 32 9.30 -17.48 -7.50
C ALA A 32 10.55 -17.73 -8.38
N PRO A 33 10.95 -19.00 -8.61
CA PRO A 33 12.09 -19.34 -9.46
C PRO A 33 11.95 -18.82 -10.90
N GLU A 34 10.72 -18.85 -11.43
CA GLU A 34 10.33 -18.30 -12.71
C GLU A 34 9.17 -17.35 -12.48
N MET A 35 9.45 -16.05 -12.45
CA MET A 35 8.42 -15.04 -12.26
C MET A 35 7.58 -14.90 -13.54
N ASP A 36 6.28 -15.15 -13.46
CA ASP A 36 5.33 -14.86 -14.53
C ASP A 36 5.25 -13.32 -14.72
N LEU A 37 5.69 -12.85 -15.89
CA LEU A 37 5.69 -11.42 -16.23
C LEU A 37 4.27 -10.83 -16.35
N ALA A 38 3.29 -11.60 -16.80
CA ALA A 38 1.91 -11.13 -16.89
C ALA A 38 1.33 -10.93 -15.48
N GLU A 39 1.55 -11.91 -14.60
CA GLU A 39 1.11 -11.82 -13.20
C GLU A 39 1.84 -10.69 -12.46
N ALA A 40 3.15 -10.54 -12.65
CA ALA A 40 3.93 -9.45 -12.08
C ALA A 40 3.42 -8.07 -12.55
N ARG A 41 3.09 -7.91 -13.84
CA ARG A 41 2.52 -6.66 -14.37
C ARG A 41 1.13 -6.37 -13.81
N ALA A 42 0.28 -7.38 -13.67
CA ALA A 42 -1.02 -7.22 -13.01
C ALA A 42 -0.86 -6.79 -11.55
N MET A 43 0.09 -7.40 -10.83
CA MET A 43 0.40 -7.03 -9.45
C MET A 43 0.97 -5.61 -9.33
N LEU A 44 1.80 -5.17 -10.29
CA LEU A 44 2.26 -3.77 -10.36
C LEU A 44 1.11 -2.77 -10.47
N LEU A 45 0.12 -3.07 -11.31
CA LEU A 45 -1.08 -2.23 -11.44
C LEU A 45 -1.86 -2.21 -10.13
N ARG A 46 -2.12 -3.39 -9.54
CA ARG A 46 -2.87 -3.54 -8.29
C ARG A 46 -2.23 -2.76 -7.14
N LEU A 47 -0.92 -2.93 -6.90
CA LEU A 47 -0.17 -2.18 -5.89
C LEU A 47 -0.14 -0.67 -6.17
N THR A 48 -0.12 -0.25 -7.43
CA THR A 48 -0.16 1.18 -7.79
C THR A 48 -1.51 1.80 -7.42
N VAL A 49 -2.61 1.11 -7.75
CA VAL A 49 -3.97 1.54 -7.40
C VAL A 49 -4.14 1.58 -5.88
N GLU A 50 -3.73 0.50 -5.19
CA GLU A 50 -3.84 0.41 -3.73
C GLU A 50 -3.07 1.51 -3.02
N ARG A 51 -1.79 1.72 -3.40
CA ARG A 51 -0.98 2.79 -2.82
C ARG A 51 -1.60 4.17 -3.03
N THR A 52 -2.13 4.43 -4.23
CA THR A 52 -2.75 5.72 -4.56
C THR A 52 -3.97 5.97 -3.68
N PHE A 53 -4.82 4.96 -3.56
CA PHE A 53 -5.98 4.99 -2.69
C PHE A 53 -5.58 5.25 -1.23
N LEU A 54 -4.69 4.43 -0.67
CA LEU A 54 -4.25 4.54 0.71
C LEU A 54 -3.58 5.89 1.01
N THR A 55 -2.84 6.45 0.05
CA THR A 55 -2.22 7.78 0.23
C THR A 55 -3.28 8.88 0.32
N ALA A 56 -4.30 8.84 -0.53
CA ALA A 56 -5.41 9.81 -0.46
C ALA A 56 -6.22 9.67 0.84
N HIS A 57 -6.44 8.43 1.27
CA HIS A 57 -7.12 8.13 2.52
C HIS A 57 -6.34 8.59 3.74
N LEU A 58 -5.02 8.35 3.77
CA LEU A 58 -4.11 8.81 4.81
C LEU A 58 -4.19 10.32 5.01
N SER A 59 -4.17 11.10 3.92
CA SER A 59 -4.31 12.56 3.99
C SER A 59 -5.65 12.98 4.60
N THR A 60 -6.74 12.28 4.25
CA THR A 60 -8.08 12.58 4.77
C THR A 60 -8.18 12.26 6.27
N VAL A 61 -7.64 11.11 6.71
CA VAL A 61 -7.57 10.74 8.13
C VAL A 61 -6.71 11.75 8.90
N ALA A 62 -5.54 12.12 8.39
CA ALA A 62 -4.66 13.09 9.01
C ALA A 62 -5.36 14.45 9.22
N ASP A 63 -6.09 14.92 8.21
CA ASP A 63 -6.85 16.17 8.28
C ASP A 63 -7.98 16.13 9.32
N GLN A 64 -8.65 14.99 9.50
CA GLN A 64 -9.66 14.82 10.55
C GLN A 64 -9.03 14.81 11.95
N ILE A 65 -7.94 14.06 12.11
CA ILE A 65 -7.19 13.99 13.38
C ILE A 65 -6.67 15.38 13.78
N ALA A 66 -6.14 16.16 12.84
CA ALA A 66 -5.63 17.50 13.11
C ALA A 66 -6.71 18.46 13.65
N ARG A 67 -8.00 18.18 13.40
CA ARG A 67 -9.15 18.95 13.89
C ARG A 67 -9.71 18.43 15.22
N MET A 68 -9.19 17.32 15.74
CA MET A 68 -9.56 16.78 17.04
C MET A 68 -8.88 17.56 18.18
N PRO A 69 -9.42 17.54 19.41
CA PRO A 69 -8.73 18.06 20.58
C PRO A 69 -7.36 17.39 20.76
N ALA A 70 -6.33 18.17 21.11
CA ALA A 70 -4.95 17.66 21.25
C ALA A 70 -4.84 16.42 22.17
N SER A 71 -5.64 16.37 23.25
CA SER A 71 -5.68 15.24 24.18
C SER A 71 -6.19 13.93 23.58
N GLN A 72 -6.74 13.94 22.36
CA GLN A 72 -7.26 12.78 21.64
C GLN A 72 -6.45 12.46 20.38
N GLN A 73 -5.52 13.33 19.98
CA GLN A 73 -4.78 13.17 18.73
C GLN A 73 -3.78 12.02 18.80
N ASP A 74 -3.06 11.87 19.91
CA ASP A 74 -2.03 10.82 20.04
C ASP A 74 -2.61 9.41 19.88
N ASP A 75 -3.77 9.15 20.51
CA ASP A 75 -4.47 7.87 20.41
C ASP A 75 -4.99 7.65 18.98
N ALA A 76 -5.59 8.65 18.36
CA ALA A 76 -6.10 8.56 16.99
C ALA A 76 -4.96 8.36 15.96
N ILE A 77 -3.81 9.01 16.16
CA ILE A 77 -2.61 8.81 15.33
C ILE A 77 -2.13 7.36 15.47
N ALA A 78 -2.06 6.85 16.71
CA ALA A 78 -1.57 5.51 16.97
C ALA A 78 -2.48 4.43 16.37
N GLN A 79 -3.80 4.61 16.50
CA GLN A 79 -4.80 3.63 16.08
C GLN A 79 -5.07 3.67 14.57
N GLU A 80 -5.16 4.85 13.97
CA GLU A 80 -5.68 4.99 12.61
C GLU A 80 -4.60 5.42 11.62
N LEU A 81 -3.81 6.44 11.97
CA LEU A 81 -2.85 7.02 11.03
C LEU A 81 -1.62 6.11 10.82
N ARG A 82 -1.05 5.56 11.90
CA ARG A 82 0.14 4.70 11.81
C ARG A 82 -0.07 3.45 10.95
N PRO A 83 -1.17 2.67 11.10
CA PRO A 83 -1.39 1.50 10.24
C PRO A 83 -1.50 1.85 8.77
N LEU A 84 -2.17 2.97 8.44
CA LEU A 84 -2.27 3.47 7.07
C LEU A 84 -0.90 3.87 6.51
N THR A 85 -0.09 4.59 7.29
CA THR A 85 1.28 4.95 6.88
C THR A 85 2.11 3.71 6.56
N MET A 86 2.09 2.71 7.46
CA MET A 86 2.80 1.44 7.24
C MET A 86 2.32 0.70 5.99
N ALA A 87 1.01 0.71 5.71
CA ALA A 87 0.46 0.10 4.51
C ALA A 87 0.91 0.82 3.23
N VAL A 88 0.89 2.17 3.22
CA VAL A 88 1.38 2.98 2.10
C VAL A 88 2.87 2.71 1.82
N GLU A 89 3.69 2.71 2.86
CA GLU A 89 5.14 2.47 2.75
C GLU A 89 5.43 1.04 2.29
N GLY A 90 4.73 0.05 2.85
CA GLY A 90 4.85 -1.35 2.45
C GLY A 90 4.47 -1.56 0.97
N ALA A 91 3.35 -0.98 0.54
CA ALA A 91 2.92 -1.05 -0.86
C ALA A 91 3.91 -0.35 -1.80
N ALA A 92 4.45 0.81 -1.39
CA ALA A 92 5.47 1.53 -2.16
C ALA A 92 6.76 0.70 -2.33
N LEU A 93 7.21 0.05 -1.26
CA LEU A 93 8.39 -0.80 -1.29
C LEU A 93 8.18 -2.05 -2.15
N ALA A 94 7.04 -2.73 -1.99
CA ALA A 94 6.67 -3.88 -2.82
C ALA A 94 6.62 -3.51 -4.31
N LEU A 95 6.00 -2.38 -4.63
CA LEU A 95 5.90 -1.83 -5.97
C LEU A 95 7.29 -1.55 -6.56
N ALA A 96 8.17 -0.88 -5.81
CA ALA A 96 9.52 -0.56 -6.27
C ALA A 96 10.35 -1.83 -6.55
N ARG A 97 10.28 -2.83 -5.65
CA ARG A 97 10.98 -4.12 -5.83
C ARG A 97 10.47 -4.87 -7.04
N LEU A 98 9.15 -4.96 -7.21
CA LEU A 98 8.55 -5.66 -8.34
C LEU A 98 8.84 -4.96 -9.67
N ARG A 99 8.82 -3.62 -9.71
CA ARG A 99 9.20 -2.85 -10.91
C ARG A 99 10.63 -3.16 -11.32
N ARG A 100 11.54 -3.16 -10.34
CA ARG A 100 12.94 -3.48 -10.59
C ARG A 100 13.11 -4.89 -11.16
N ALA A 101 12.47 -5.88 -10.55
CA ALA A 101 12.54 -7.27 -11.01
C ALA A 101 12.01 -7.44 -12.44
N VAL A 102 10.87 -6.81 -12.78
CA VAL A 102 10.32 -6.83 -14.14
C VAL A 102 11.28 -6.20 -15.13
N THR A 103 11.83 -5.01 -14.84
CA THR A 103 12.81 -4.36 -15.71
C THR A 103 14.06 -5.20 -15.92
N ASP A 104 14.57 -5.87 -14.88
CA ASP A 104 15.75 -6.73 -14.99
C ASP A 104 15.47 -7.95 -15.90
N ILE A 105 14.28 -8.56 -15.82
CA ILE A 105 13.88 -9.65 -16.73
C ILE A 105 13.72 -9.16 -18.16
N GLU A 106 13.01 -8.06 -18.37
CA GLU A 106 12.80 -7.48 -19.71
C GLU A 106 14.13 -7.12 -20.38
N THR A 107 15.08 -6.57 -19.61
CA THR A 107 16.43 -6.25 -20.10
C THR A 107 17.19 -7.51 -20.52
N ARG A 108 17.11 -8.59 -19.73
CA ARG A 108 17.74 -9.88 -20.09
C ARG A 108 17.13 -10.47 -21.34
N ILE A 109 15.79 -10.44 -21.47
CA ILE A 109 15.10 -10.91 -22.67
C ILE A 109 15.51 -10.08 -23.89
N GLY A 110 15.63 -8.76 -23.75
CA GLY A 110 16.06 -7.85 -24.81
C GLY A 110 17.50 -8.09 -25.25
N ALA A 111 18.41 -8.39 -24.33
CA ALA A 111 19.81 -8.70 -24.65
C ALA A 111 20.02 -10.06 -25.36
N LEU A 112 19.01 -10.93 -25.33
CA LEU A 112 19.02 -12.23 -26.02
C LEU A 112 18.44 -12.17 -27.44
N ARG A 113 17.91 -11.01 -27.86
CA ARG A 113 17.37 -10.76 -29.20
C ARG A 113 18.38 -10.01 -30.06
#